data_AF-A0AAV4NJ96-F1
#
_entry.id   AF-A0AAV4NJ96-F1
#
_cell.length_a   1.000
_cell.length_b   1.000
_cell.length_c   1.000
_cell.angle_alpha   90.00
_cell.angle_beta   90.00
_cell.angle_gamma   90.00
#
_symmetry.space_group_name_H-M   'P 1'
#
loop_
_entity.id
_entity.type
_entity.pdbx_description
1 polymer ?
#
loop_
_entity_poly.entity_id
_entity_poly.type
_entity_poly.pdbx_seq_one_letter_code
_entity_poly.pdbx_strand_id
1 'polypeptide(L)'
;MQLINLKSKALWSGKFTELKSKLEELEVQKCMYVTQQKRTTLKEMPRVEALIFDAWNSLPDCYSEVKKLAFGVLTIFGSTYSCEQASLA
;
A
#
# COMPACT_ATOMS: atom_id res chain seq x y z
N MET A 1 8.84 -21.06 -11.30
CA MET A 1 9.86 -20.04 -11.67
C MET A 1 9.54 -18.61 -11.17
N GLN A 2 8.52 -18.34 -10.34
CA GLN A 2 8.25 -16.94 -9.93
C GLN A 2 9.36 -16.35 -9.04
N LEU A 3 9.96 -17.17 -8.17
CA LEU A 3 11.01 -16.76 -7.24
C LEU A 3 12.31 -16.27 -7.91
N ILE A 4 12.67 -16.85 -9.07
CA ILE A 4 13.82 -16.39 -9.86
C ILE A 4 13.52 -15.08 -10.59
N ASN A 5 12.26 -14.85 -10.97
CA ASN A 5 11.82 -13.56 -11.51
C ASN A 5 11.73 -12.47 -10.42
N LEU A 6 11.62 -12.86 -9.13
CA LEU A 6 11.74 -11.94 -8.00
C LEU A 6 13.13 -11.24 -7.96
N LYS A 7 14.17 -11.87 -8.53
CA LYS A 7 15.50 -11.26 -8.65
C LYS A 7 15.57 -10.12 -9.67
N SER A 8 14.51 -9.88 -10.45
CA SER A 8 14.46 -8.76 -11.40
C SER A 8 14.42 -7.42 -10.67
N LYS A 9 15.62 -6.96 -10.26
CA LYS A 9 15.81 -5.76 -9.45
C LYS A 9 15.12 -4.54 -10.05
N ALA A 10 15.16 -4.39 -11.38
CA ALA A 10 14.61 -3.24 -12.09
C ALA A 10 13.07 -3.14 -11.99
N LEU A 11 12.37 -4.27 -12.12
CA LEU A 11 10.90 -4.30 -12.02
C LEU A 11 10.45 -3.91 -10.60
N TRP A 12 11.06 -4.54 -9.59
CA TRP A 12 10.71 -4.30 -8.19
C TRP A 12 11.12 -2.90 -7.73
N SER A 13 12.31 -2.43 -8.11
CA SER A 13 12.75 -1.08 -7.75
C SER A 13 11.81 -0.03 -8.33
N GLY A 14 11.42 -0.15 -9.61
CA GLY A 14 10.49 0.79 -10.23
C GLY A 14 9.13 0.80 -9.52
N LYS A 15 8.52 -0.37 -9.32
CA LYS A 15 7.21 -0.50 -8.68
C LYS A 15 7.19 -0.03 -7.24
N PHE A 16 8.22 -0.36 -6.45
CA PHE A 16 8.29 0.08 -5.06
C PHE A 16 8.64 1.57 -4.92
N THR A 17 9.47 2.13 -5.80
CA THR A 17 9.70 3.58 -5.83
C THR A 17 8.41 4.33 -6.17
N GLU A 18 7.66 3.87 -7.17
CA GLU A 18 6.37 4.47 -7.52
C GLU A 18 5.37 4.40 -6.36
N LEU A 19 5.22 3.23 -5.73
CA LEU A 19 4.34 3.07 -4.57
C LEU A 19 4.76 3.97 -3.41
N LYS A 20 6.06 4.05 -3.12
CA LYS A 20 6.61 4.92 -2.07
C LYS A 20 6.23 6.39 -2.31
N SER A 21 6.45 6.90 -3.52
CA SER A 21 6.11 8.29 -3.85
C SER A 21 4.61 8.56 -3.71
N LYS A 22 3.74 7.63 -4.12
CA LYS A 22 2.28 7.77 -3.91
C LYS A 22 1.90 7.81 -2.43
N LEU A 23 2.55 7.01 -1.59
CA LEU A 23 2.31 7.01 -0.14
C LEU A 23 2.82 8.30 0.53
N GLU A 24 3.98 8.81 0.10
CA GLU A 24 4.51 10.09 0.58
C GLU A 24 3.58 11.25 0.19
N GLU A 25 3.12 11.28 -1.06
CA GLU A 25 2.15 12.29 -1.52
C GLU A 25 0.85 12.22 -0.74
N LEU A 26 0.35 11.01 -0.46
CA LEU A 26 -0.86 10.80 0.33
C LEU A 26 -0.72 11.40 1.75
N GLU A 27 0.43 11.20 2.40
CA GLU A 27 0.68 11.73 3.74
C GLU A 27 0.80 13.25 3.74
N VAL A 28 1.46 13.83 2.73
CA VAL A 28 1.53 15.29 2.54
C VAL A 28 0.13 15.87 2.35
N GLN A 29 -0.69 15.25 1.49
CA GLN A 29 -2.07 15.67 1.26
C GLN A 29 -2.89 15.61 2.55
N LYS A 30 -2.79 14.53 3.32
CA LYS A 30 -3.47 14.37 4.62
C LYS A 30 -3.14 15.52 5.58
N CYS A 31 -1.86 15.89 5.68
CA CYS A 31 -1.40 17.02 6.49
C CYS A 31 -1.99 18.36 6.03
N MET A 32 -2.02 18.61 4.72
CA MET A 32 -2.63 19.82 4.14
C MET A 32 -4.15 19.89 4.41
N TYR A 33 -4.87 18.76 4.34
CA TYR A 33 -6.31 18.74 4.60
C TYR A 33 -6.66 18.97 6.07
N VAL A 34 -5.84 18.48 7.00
CA VAL A 34 -6.02 18.72 8.45
C VAL A 34 -5.84 20.20 8.79
N THR A 35 -4.91 20.88 8.13
CA THR A 35 -4.62 22.30 8.36
C THR A 35 -5.64 23.25 7.69
N GLN A 36 -6.25 22.85 6.57
CA GLN A 36 -7.13 23.73 5.77
C GLN A 36 -8.64 23.64 6.08
N GLN A 37 -9.06 22.92 7.13
CA GLN A 37 -10.47 22.80 7.57
C GLN A 37 -11.46 22.33 6.48
N LYS A 38 -10.99 21.80 5.35
CA LYS A 38 -11.80 21.10 4.32
C LYS A 38 -11.89 19.62 4.67
N ARG A 39 -12.62 19.32 5.75
CA ARG A 39 -12.81 17.95 6.27
C ARG A 39 -13.61 17.04 5.32
N THR A 40 -14.35 17.63 4.39
CA THR A 40 -15.28 16.93 3.47
C THR A 40 -14.56 16.17 2.36
N THR A 41 -13.41 16.63 1.86
CA THR A 41 -12.61 15.95 0.82
C THR A 41 -11.71 14.83 1.37
N LEU A 42 -11.52 14.73 2.69
CA LEU A 42 -10.75 13.64 3.30
C LEU A 42 -11.40 12.27 3.06
N LYS A 43 -12.73 12.21 2.91
CA LYS A 43 -13.46 10.97 2.62
C LYS A 43 -13.17 10.41 1.23
N GLU A 44 -12.73 11.24 0.29
CA GLU A 44 -12.42 10.85 -1.09
C GLU A 44 -10.94 10.45 -1.26
N MET A 45 -10.12 10.67 -0.23
CA MET A 45 -8.71 10.35 -0.27
C MET A 45 -8.52 8.83 -0.28
N PRO A 46 -7.71 8.28 -1.21
CA PRO A 46 -7.49 6.85 -1.27
C PRO A 46 -6.84 6.37 0.03
N ARG A 47 -7.29 5.21 0.52
CA ARG A 47 -6.65 4.60 1.69
C ARG A 47 -5.28 4.03 1.31
N VAL A 48 -4.38 3.97 2.29
CA VAL A 48 -3.05 3.37 2.12
C VAL A 48 -3.16 1.94 1.57
N GLU A 49 -4.13 1.17 2.08
CA GLU A 49 -4.36 -0.21 1.65
C GLU A 49 -4.77 -0.30 0.18
N ALA A 50 -5.55 0.67 -0.32
CA ALA A 50 -5.96 0.71 -1.72
C ALA A 50 -4.76 0.94 -2.65
N LEU A 51 -3.87 1.89 -2.31
CA LEU A 51 -2.66 2.15 -3.09
C LEU A 51 -1.71 0.94 -3.12
N ILE A 52 -1.57 0.26 -1.97
CA ILE A 52 -0.78 -0.98 -1.88
C ILE A 52 -1.42 -2.06 -2.77
N PHE A 53 -2.73 -2.27 -2.66
CA PHE A 53 -3.45 -3.28 -3.43
C PHE A 53 -3.34 -3.05 -4.93
N ASP A 54 -3.52 -1.81 -5.39
CA ASP A 54 -3.39 -1.42 -6.80
C ASP A 54 -1.97 -1.65 -7.33
N ALA A 55 -0.95 -1.28 -6.55
CA ALA A 55 0.44 -1.51 -6.92
C ALA A 55 0.73 -3.02 -7.10
N TRP A 56 0.28 -3.86 -6.17
CA TRP A 56 0.44 -5.31 -6.27
C TRP A 56 -0.37 -5.92 -7.42
N ASN A 57 -1.59 -5.44 -7.67
CA ASN A 57 -2.41 -5.93 -8.78
C ASN A 57 -1.84 -5.56 -10.14
N SER A 58 -1.16 -4.42 -10.26
CA SER A 58 -0.50 -3.98 -11.50
C SER A 58 0.69 -4.84 -11.92
N LEU A 59 1.17 -5.77 -11.06
CA LEU A 59 2.24 -6.69 -11.42
C LEU A 59 1.72 -7.75 -12.42
N PRO A 60 2.58 -8.30 -13.28
CA PRO A 60 2.18 -9.37 -14.20
C PRO A 60 1.61 -10.61 -13.48
N ASP A 61 0.71 -11.34 -14.14
CA ASP A 61 0.07 -12.55 -13.59
C ASP A 61 1.06 -13.69 -13.30
N CYS A 62 2.24 -13.64 -13.94
CA CYS A 62 3.33 -14.57 -13.61
C CYS A 62 3.89 -14.39 -12.20
N TYR A 63 3.38 -13.44 -11.40
CA TYR A 63 3.68 -13.26 -9.97
C TYR A 63 2.48 -13.58 -9.05
N SER A 64 1.45 -14.26 -9.54
CA SER A 64 0.21 -14.55 -8.81
C SER A 64 0.42 -15.18 -7.42
N GLU A 65 1.35 -16.12 -7.28
CA GLU A 65 1.62 -16.77 -5.98
C GLU A 65 2.36 -15.83 -5.03
N VAL A 66 3.25 -14.98 -5.57
CA VAL A 66 3.89 -13.92 -4.78
C VAL A 66 2.87 -12.88 -4.31
N LYS A 67 1.90 -12.49 -5.16
CA LYS A 67 0.81 -11.59 -4.78
C LYS A 67 -0.02 -12.19 -3.63
N LYS A 68 -0.42 -13.47 -3.74
CA LYS A 68 -1.18 -14.18 -2.69
C LYS A 68 -0.42 -14.20 -1.37
N LEU A 69 0.88 -14.52 -1.41
CA LEU A 69 1.73 -14.51 -0.22
C LEU A 69 1.83 -13.12 0.41
N ALA A 70 2.08 -12.10 -0.41
CA ALA A 70 2.18 -10.71 0.05
C ALA A 70 0.87 -10.26 0.72
N PHE A 71 -0.27 -10.54 0.10
CA PHE A 71 -1.57 -10.22 0.68
C PHE A 71 -1.84 -10.99 1.96
N GLY A 72 -1.52 -12.29 2.04
CA GLY A 72 -1.65 -13.06 3.27
C GLY A 72 -0.83 -12.46 4.42
N VAL A 73 0.43 -12.10 4.14
CA VAL A 73 1.31 -11.44 5.12
C VAL A 73 0.74 -10.08 5.55
N LEU A 74 0.32 -9.24 4.59
CA LEU A 74 -0.27 -7.93 4.87
C LEU A 74 -1.57 -8.05 5.67
N THR A 75 -2.40 -9.05 5.42
CA THR A 75 -3.62 -9.30 6.19
C THR A 75 -3.30 -9.64 7.64
N ILE A 76 -2.31 -10.51 7.89
CA ILE A 76 -1.89 -10.86 9.26
C ILE A 76 -1.43 -9.61 10.00
N PHE A 77 -0.45 -8.88 9.46
CA PHE A 77 0.07 -7.69 10.10
C PHE A 77 -0.98 -6.57 10.23
N GLY A 78 -1.81 -6.37 9.20
CA GLY A 78 -2.88 -5.39 9.22
C GLY A 78 -3.93 -5.70 10.30
N SER A 79 -4.24 -6.99 10.51
CA SER A 79 -5.17 -7.41 11.57
C SER A 79 -4.60 -7.16 12.97
N THR A 80 -3.30 -7.43 13.17
CA THR A 80 -2.61 -7.14 14.44
C THR A 80 -2.59 -5.64 14.72
N TYR A 81 -2.18 -4.83 13.75
CA TYR A 81 -2.13 -3.37 13.89
C TYR A 81 -3.52 -2.78 14.17
N SER A 82 -4.56 -3.28 13.48
CA SER A 82 -5.94 -2.84 13.71
C SER A 82 -6.42 -3.18 15.12
N CYS A 83 -6.05 -4.35 15.65
CA CYS A 83 -6.36 -4.76 17.01
C CYS A 83 -5.68 -3.84 18.03
N GLU A 84 -4.39 -3.54 17.83
CA GLU A 84 -3.63 -2.62 18.68
C GLU A 84 -4.25 -1.21 18.66
N GLN A 85 -4.61 -0.70 17.48
CA GLN A 85 -5.22 0.63 17.36
C GLN A 85 -6.61 0.70 18.01
N ALA A 86 -7.40 -0.37 17.93
CA ALA A 86 -8.68 -0.47 18.62
C ALA A 86 -8.54 -0.57 20.15
N SER A 87 -7.44 -1.15 20.64
CA SER A 87 -7.15 -1.22 22.08
C SER A 87 -6.65 0.11 22.68
N LEU A 88 -6.14 1.01 21.82
CA LEU A 88 -5.62 2.34 22.19
C LEU A 88 -6.64 3.48 21.98
N ALA A 89 -7.82 3.19 21.42
CA ALA A 89 -8.90 4.13 21.16
C ALA A 89 -9.96 4.09 22.28
#